data_AF-A0A937WEC9-F1
#
_entry.id   AF-A0A937WEC9-F1
#
_cell.length_a   1.000
_cell.length_b   1.000
_cell.length_c   1.000
_cell.angle_alpha   90.00
_cell.angle_beta   90.00
_cell.angle_gamma   90.00
#
_symmetry.space_group_name_H-M   'P 1'
#
loop_
_entity.id
_entity.type
_entity.pdbx_description
1 polymer ?
#
loop_
_entity_poly.entity_id
_entity_poly.type
_entity_poly.pdbx_seq_one_letter_code
_entity_poly.pdbx_strand_id
1 'polypeptide(L)' 'MGAILSIDFDQIKSLVVQFDVNDKIKLIQLLEEETFPVRFKQFLNKVKTDDLSMDEITVEVETVRRKRYNEKR' A
#
# COMPACT_ATOMS: atom_id res chain seq x y z
N MET A 1 19.31 -12.90 -35.25
CA MET A 1 17.84 -12.74 -35.37
C MET A 1 17.23 -13.11 -34.02
N GLY A 2 17.07 -12.14 -33.12
CA GLY A 2 16.41 -12.38 -31.84
C GLY A 2 14.90 -12.43 -32.08
N ALA A 3 14.29 -13.59 -31.87
CA ALA A 3 12.84 -13.73 -32.02
C ALA A 3 12.15 -12.93 -30.90
N ILE A 4 11.28 -11.99 -31.28
CA ILE A 4 10.37 -11.34 -30.35
C ILE A 4 9.30 -12.39 -30.02
N LEU A 5 9.51 -13.09 -28.91
CA LEU A 5 8.56 -14.02 -28.33
C LEU A 5 7.39 -13.23 -27.77
N SER A 6 6.27 -13.21 -28.50
CA SER A 6 4.99 -12.68 -28.01
C SER A 6 4.38 -13.73 -27.08
N ILE A 7 4.88 -13.76 -25.85
CA ILE A 7 4.38 -14.66 -24.80
C ILE A 7 3.25 -13.95 -24.08
N ASP A 8 2.09 -14.60 -24.02
CA ASP A 8 0.94 -14.13 -23.24
C ASP A 8 1.11 -14.47 -21.74
N PHE A 9 0.43 -13.74 -20.87
CA PHE A 9 0.55 -13.92 -19.42
C PHE A 9 0.21 -15.33 -18.96
N ASP A 10 -0.80 -15.97 -19.57
CA ASP A 10 -1.16 -17.35 -19.26
C ASP A 10 -0.05 -18.35 -19.63
N GLN A 11 0.71 -18.06 -20.69
CA GLN A 11 1.87 -18.87 -21.07
C GLN A 11 3.00 -18.69 -20.06
N ILE A 12 3.28 -17.46 -19.59
CA ILE A 12 4.24 -17.20 -18.50
C ILE A 12 3.82 -17.99 -17.25
N LYS A 13 2.54 -17.93 -16.88
CA LYS A 13 2.00 -18.66 -15.74
C LYS A 13 2.24 -20.17 -15.85
N SER A 14 1.99 -20.74 -17.02
CA SER A 14 2.23 -22.17 -17.27
C SER A 14 3.70 -22.57 -17.12
N LEU A 15 4.64 -21.66 -17.44
CA LEU A 15 6.08 -21.88 -17.27
C LEU A 15 6.47 -21.81 -15.79
N VAL A 16 5.98 -20.80 -15.07
CA VAL A 16 6.27 -20.59 -13.65
C VAL A 16 5.76 -21.77 -12.80
N VAL A 17 4.63 -22.39 -13.18
CA VAL A 17 4.12 -23.58 -12.48
C VAL A 17 5.12 -24.74 -12.52
N GLN A 18 5.85 -24.89 -13.63
CA GLN A 18 6.81 -25.98 -13.86
C GLN A 18 8.14 -25.77 -13.13
N PHE A 19 8.40 -24.58 -12.58
CA PHE A 19 9.65 -24.29 -11.87
C PHE A 19 9.76 -25.11 -10.59
N ASP A 20 10.99 -25.46 -10.23
CA ASP A 20 11.29 -26.03 -8.92
C ASP A 20 11.09 -24.97 -7.82
N VAL A 21 11.18 -25.40 -6.57
CA VAL A 21 10.96 -24.50 -5.43
C VAL A 21 12.02 -23.39 -5.38
N ASN A 22 13.27 -23.69 -5.74
CA ASN A 22 14.36 -22.71 -5.67
C ASN A 22 14.20 -21.62 -6.73
N ASP A 23 13.82 -21.97 -7.96
CA ASP A 23 13.62 -21.00 -9.02
C ASP A 23 12.35 -20.17 -8.80
N LYS A 24 11.32 -20.74 -8.16
CA LYS A 24 10.17 -19.96 -7.67
C LYS A 24 10.59 -18.94 -6.62
N ILE A 25 11.49 -19.29 -5.70
CA ILE A 25 12.01 -18.34 -4.70
C ILE A 25 12.80 -17.21 -5.37
N LYS A 26 13.67 -17.52 -6.34
CA LYS A 26 14.41 -16.48 -7.09
C LYS A 26 13.47 -15.56 -7.87
N LEU A 27 12.43 -16.13 -8.49
CA LEU A 27 11.42 -15.35 -9.20
C LEU A 27 10.66 -14.41 -8.25
N ILE A 28 10.32 -14.88 -7.05
CA ILE A 28 9.70 -14.03 -6.02
C ILE A 28 10.63 -12.86 -5.65
N GLN A 29 11.91 -13.12 -5.40
CA GLN A 29 12.88 -12.08 -5.05
C GLN A 29 12.99 -11.01 -6.15
N LEU A 30 13.09 -11.44 -7.41
CA LEU A 30 13.14 -10.53 -8.55
C LEU A 30 11.87 -9.70 -8.70
N LEU A 31 10.71 -10.33 -8.58
CA LEU A 31 9.42 -9.63 -8.62
C LEU A 31 9.23 -8.72 -7.40
N GLU A 32 9.83 -9.04 -6.26
CA GLU A 32 9.71 -8.23 -5.05
C GLU A 32 10.41 -6.87 -5.22
N GLU A 33 11.59 -6.83 -5.84
CA GLU A 33 12.29 -5.57 -6.15
C GLU A 33 11.43 -4.63 -7.02
N GLU A 34 10.71 -5.16 -7.99
CA GLU A 34 9.88 -4.38 -8.90
C GLU A 34 8.50 -4.03 -8.32
N THR A 35 7.88 -4.95 -7.57
CA THR A 35 6.50 -4.82 -7.09
C THR A 35 6.40 -4.17 -5.71
N PHE A 36 7.47 -4.20 -4.90
CA PHE A 36 7.46 -3.64 -3.55
C PHE A 36 7.13 -2.14 -3.53
N PRO A 37 7.74 -1.26 -4.36
CA PRO A 37 7.43 0.16 -4.33
C PRO A 37 5.95 0.46 -4.63
N VAL A 38 5.36 -0.29 -5.57
CA VAL A 38 3.95 -0.15 -5.96
C VAL A 38 3.04 -0.58 -4.82
N ARG A 39 3.27 -1.76 -4.25
CA ARG A 39 2.49 -2.28 -3.11
C ARG A 39 2.63 -1.38 -1.89
N PHE A 40 3.83 -0.89 -1.62
CA PHE A 40 4.09 0.02 -0.50
C PHE A 40 3.38 1.36 -0.68
N LYS A 41 3.40 1.95 -1.88
CA LYS A 41 2.65 3.17 -2.18
C LYS A 41 1.14 2.98 -2.04
N GLN A 42 0.60 1.85 -2.52
CA GLN A 42 -0.81 1.52 -2.33
C GLN A 42 -1.17 1.36 -0.84
N PHE A 43 -0.29 0.73 -0.06
CA PHE A 43 -0.47 0.61 1.38
C PHE A 43 -0.46 1.97 2.07
N LEU A 44 0.52 2.83 1.77
CA LEU A 44 0.58 4.20 2.31
C LEU A 44 -0.69 4.98 2.00
N ASN A 45 -1.22 4.88 0.78
CA ASN A 45 -2.48 5.53 0.41
C ASN A 45 -3.69 5.01 1.20
N LYS A 46 -3.71 3.71 1.56
CA LYS A 46 -4.79 3.12 2.37
C LYS A 46 -4.70 3.51 3.85
N VAL A 47 -3.47 3.69 4.34
CA VAL A 47 -3.20 4.03 5.75
C VAL A 47 -3.21 5.54 5.97
N LYS A 48 -3.12 6.33 4.91
CA LYS A 48 -3.17 7.79 4.98
C LYS A 48 -4.47 8.20 5.67
N THR A 49 -4.35 8.70 6.88
CA THR A 49 -5.40 9.41 7.58
C THR A 49 -5.43 10.85 7.08
N ASP A 50 -6.59 11.49 7.17
CA ASP A 50 -6.65 12.94 6.97
C ASP A 50 -5.69 13.61 7.97
N ASP A 51 -4.89 14.55 7.45
CA ASP A 51 -3.96 15.30 8.28
C ASP A 51 -4.78 16.16 9.25
N LEU A 52 -4.64 15.91 10.55
CA LEU A 52 -5.32 16.67 11.60
C LEU A 52 -4.70 18.06 11.70
N SER A 53 -5.43 19.09 11.31
CA SER A 53 -4.97 20.48 11.38
C SER A 53 -5.01 21.03 12.80
N MET A 54 -4.14 22.00 13.10
CA MET A 54 -4.16 22.71 14.39
C MET A 54 -5.48 23.45 14.64
N ASP A 55 -6.16 23.86 13.58
CA ASP A 55 -7.46 24.53 13.66
C ASP A 55 -8.55 23.53 14.09
N GLU A 56 -8.59 22.33 13.50
CA GLU A 56 -9.50 21.25 13.91
C GLU A 56 -9.29 20.85 15.38
N ILE A 57 -8.02 20.73 15.81
CA ILE A 57 -7.67 20.47 17.21
C ILE A 57 -8.21 21.59 18.11
N THR A 58 -8.00 22.84 17.73
CA THR A 58 -8.41 24.00 18.53
C THR A 58 -9.93 24.07 18.65
N VAL A 59 -10.65 23.84 17.55
CA VAL A 59 -12.13 23.83 17.54
C VAL A 59 -12.68 22.75 18.47
N GLU A 60 -12.13 21.54 18.42
CA GLU A 60 -12.57 20.44 19.29
C GLU A 60 -12.31 20.77 20.77
N VAL A 61 -11.09 21.22 21.09
CA VAL A 61 -10.69 21.59 22.46
C VAL A 61 -11.58 22.70 23.02
N GLU A 62 -11.82 23.78 22.26
CA GLU A 62 -12.65 24.90 22.70
C GLU A 62 -14.13 24.50 22.84
N THR A 63 -14.61 23.59 22.00
CA THR A 63 -15.96 23.04 22.11
C THR A 63 -16.12 22.27 23.42
N VAL A 64 -15.16 21.38 23.75
CA VAL A 64 -15.16 20.65 25.01
C VAL A 64 -14.99 21.57 26.22
N ARG A 65 -14.12 22.60 26.13
CA ARG A 65 -13.93 23.60 27.20
C ARG A 65 -15.21 24.37 27.51
N ARG A 66 -15.91 24.86 26.49
CA ARG A 66 -17.19 25.57 26.64
C ARG A 66 -18.25 24.68 27.27
N LYS A 67 -18.36 23.43 26.82
CA LYS A 67 -19.31 22.45 27.40
C LYS A 67 -19.05 22.27 28.90
N ARG A 68 -17.80 22.03 29.30
CA ARG A 68 -17.42 21.88 30.71
C ARG A 68 -17.68 23.14 31.55
N TYR A 69 -17.48 24.32 30.97
CA TYR A 69 -17.75 25.58 31.66
C TYR A 69 -19.24 25.78 31.90
N ASN A 70 -20.08 25.48 30.90
CA ASN A 70 -21.53 25.59 31.00
C ASN A 70 -22.14 24.54 31.93
N GLU A 71 -21.57 23.32 32.01
CA GLU A 71 -22.00 22.27 32.95
C GLU A 71 -21.61 22.56 34.41
N LYS A 72 -20.57 23.38 34.64
CA LYS A 72 -20.14 23.81 35.98
C LYS A 72 -20.93 25.00 36.52
N ARG A 73 -21.84 25.57 35.74
CA ARG A 73 -22.59 26.79 36.05
C ARG A 73 -24.05 26.46 36.26
#